data_AF-A0A0N4WA48-F1
#
_entry.id   AF-A0A0N4WA48-F1
#
_cell.length_a   1.000
_cell.length_b   1.000
_cell.length_c   1.000
_cell.angle_alpha   90.00
_cell.angle_beta   90.00
_cell.angle_gamma   90.00
#
_symmetry.space_group_name_H-M   'P 1'
#
loop_
_entity.id
_entity.type
_entity.pdbx_description
1 polymer ?
#
loop_
_entity_poly.entity_id
_entity_poly.type
_entity_poly.pdbx_seq_one_letter_code
_entity_poly.pdbx_strand_id
1 'polypeptide(L)'
;MDLPSFIRTYPDIKVQMHADDITVYACSNSYNENTVKAALKNSIMKLTEWAAVWGLSVNLNKCSVFHIGEGAAGVYELNGTVLKTCHTIRELGVFINDNLKFTDHFDKVTKYAYAVLYLIFRNLSSKDTRTLLRLYKALVLPNLGVLFPRMESYPEKGHIKVREGNYLDINECFVELPNFQLTVDSMAVESVEFKDDCLRACLRSFLRGKPCAGAEHRPKDNACVLSEKTGERRLNNEPKTGSYFENVCARPQG
;
A
#
# COMPACT_ATOMS: atom_id res chain seq x y z
N MET A 1 -11.84 26.65 -2.06
CA MET A 1 -10.43 27.07 -2.22
C MET A 1 -9.63 25.82 -2.45
N ASP A 2 -8.87 25.73 -3.54
CA ASP A 2 -8.14 24.51 -3.88
C ASP A 2 -6.86 24.40 -3.03
N LEU A 3 -6.69 23.30 -2.29
CA LEU A 3 -5.62 23.15 -1.29
C LEU A 3 -4.21 23.35 -1.86
N PRO A 4 -3.85 22.77 -3.03
CA PRO A 4 -2.55 23.00 -3.66
C PRO A 4 -2.26 24.47 -3.92
N SER A 5 -3.27 25.24 -4.36
CA SER A 5 -3.13 26.66 -4.63
C SER A 5 -2.93 27.49 -3.35
N PHE A 6 -3.51 27.04 -2.24
CA PHE A 6 -3.37 27.70 -0.93
C PHE A 6 -2.00 27.46 -0.30
N ILE A 7 -1.47 26.23 -0.41
CA ILE A 7 -0.17 25.85 0.17
C ILE A 7 0.99 26.43 -0.64
N ARG A 8 0.83 26.60 -1.97
CA ARG A 8 1.90 27.07 -2.85
C ARG A 8 2.21 28.54 -2.62
N THR A 9 3.18 28.84 -1.73
CA THR A 9 3.55 30.22 -1.37
C THR A 9 4.55 30.88 -2.32
N TYR A 10 5.17 30.13 -3.24
CA TYR A 10 6.21 30.64 -4.13
C TYR A 10 6.22 29.90 -5.47
N PRO A 11 6.66 30.51 -6.59
CA PRO A 11 6.61 29.90 -7.91
C PRO A 11 7.35 28.56 -8.03
N ASP A 12 8.51 28.43 -7.37
CA ASP A 12 9.35 27.22 -7.40
C ASP A 12 8.82 26.08 -6.52
N ILE A 13 7.83 26.37 -5.67
CA ILE A 13 7.18 25.37 -4.83
C ILE A 13 6.15 24.62 -5.67
N LYS A 14 6.18 23.30 -5.57
CA LYS A 14 5.22 22.39 -6.14
C LYS A 14 4.58 21.58 -5.01
N VAL A 15 3.31 21.25 -5.20
CA VAL A 15 2.52 20.46 -4.26
C VAL A 15 1.92 19.30 -5.03
N GLN A 16 2.12 18.10 -4.52
CA GLN A 16 1.50 16.88 -5.01
C GLN A 16 0.64 16.30 -3.90
N MET A 17 -0.53 15.80 -4.26
CA MET A 17 -1.48 15.20 -3.33
C MET A 17 -1.90 13.83 -3.83
N HIS A 18 -1.97 12.87 -2.91
CA HIS A 18 -2.52 11.55 -3.15
C HIS A 18 -3.25 11.08 -1.90
N ALA A 19 -4.59 11.06 -1.94
CA ALA A 19 -5.43 10.82 -0.76
C ALA A 19 -5.07 11.78 0.40
N ASP A 20 -4.63 11.25 1.54
CA ASP A 20 -4.16 11.99 2.72
C ASP A 20 -2.66 12.38 2.66
N ASP A 21 -1.90 11.80 1.73
CA ASP A 21 -0.48 12.13 1.54
C ASP A 21 -0.34 13.44 0.75
N ILE A 22 0.41 14.38 1.32
CA ILE A 22 0.71 15.68 0.71
C ILE A 22 2.22 15.87 0.69
N THR A 23 2.77 16.02 -0.51
CA THR A 23 4.21 16.22 -0.75
C THR A 23 4.44 17.63 -1.26
N VAL A 24 5.17 18.44 -0.49
CA VAL A 24 5.60 19.80 -0.87
C VAL A 24 7.07 19.76 -1.21
N TYR A 25 7.42 20.16 -2.44
CA TYR A 25 8.79 20.04 -2.94
C TYR A 25 9.18 21.24 -3.80
N ALA A 26 10.48 21.48 -3.90
CA ALA A 26 11.06 22.49 -4.77
C ALA A 26 12.48 22.10 -5.18
N CYS A 27 12.91 22.62 -6.31
CA CYS A 27 14.30 22.54 -6.75
C CYS A 27 14.99 23.86 -6.43
N SER A 28 16.16 23.79 -5.80
CA SER A 28 17.03 24.94 -5.57
C SER A 28 18.37 24.76 -6.25
N ASN A 29 19.10 25.86 -6.35
CA ASN A 29 20.48 25.94 -6.80
C ASN A 29 21.25 26.85 -5.82
N SER A 30 22.55 27.02 -6.06
CA SER A 30 23.44 27.77 -5.17
C SER A 30 23.05 29.24 -4.94
N TYR A 31 22.26 29.85 -5.83
CA TYR A 31 21.88 31.26 -5.70
C TYR A 31 20.53 31.48 -5.01
N ASN A 32 19.62 30.49 -5.04
CA ASN A 32 18.27 30.63 -4.48
C ASN A 32 17.96 29.69 -3.31
N GLU A 33 18.92 28.88 -2.85
CA GLU A 33 18.73 27.85 -1.81
C GLU A 33 18.02 28.39 -0.55
N ASN A 34 18.51 29.50 0.00
CA ASN A 34 17.93 30.10 1.21
C ASN A 34 16.49 30.59 0.97
N THR A 35 16.23 31.18 -0.20
CA THR A 35 14.90 31.66 -0.60
C THR A 35 13.92 30.49 -0.74
N VAL A 36 14.35 29.40 -1.38
CA VAL A 36 13.53 28.19 -1.55
C VAL A 36 13.28 27.50 -0.22
N LYS A 37 14.27 27.38 0.66
CA LYS A 37 14.11 26.85 2.02
C LYS A 37 13.12 27.67 2.84
N ALA A 38 13.20 29.00 2.78
CA ALA A 38 12.24 29.88 3.43
C ALA A 38 10.81 29.74 2.86
N ALA A 39 10.68 29.61 1.54
CA ALA A 39 9.41 29.36 0.88
C ALA A 39 8.79 28.01 1.25
N LEU A 40 9.59 26.94 1.33
CA LEU A 40 9.17 25.62 1.80
C LEU A 40 8.65 25.70 3.24
N LYS A 41 9.38 26.39 4.13
CA LYS A 41 8.94 26.61 5.52
C LYS A 41 7.58 27.31 5.57
N ASN A 42 7.38 28.36 4.78
CA ASN A 42 6.11 29.08 4.71
C ASN A 42 4.96 28.21 4.17
N SER A 43 5.24 27.40 3.13
CA SER A 43 4.26 26.45 2.58
C SER A 43 3.84 25.39 3.61
N ILE A 44 4.79 24.86 4.37
CA ILE A 44 4.54 23.91 5.47
C ILE A 44 3.70 24.56 6.59
N MET A 45 3.94 25.83 6.91
CA MET A 45 3.11 26.57 7.87
C MET A 45 1.68 26.73 7.36
N LYS A 46 1.48 27.09 6.09
CA LYS A 46 0.16 27.21 5.46
C LYS A 46 -0.61 25.88 5.45
N LEU A 47 0.06 24.77 5.19
CA LEU A 47 -0.51 23.43 5.32
C LEU A 47 -1.09 23.21 6.73
N THR A 48 -0.35 23.62 7.76
CA THR A 48 -0.73 23.45 9.16
C THR A 48 -1.91 24.32 9.55
N GLU A 49 -1.90 25.58 9.12
CA GLU A 49 -3.03 26.50 9.30
C GLU A 49 -4.29 25.95 8.63
N TRP A 50 -4.16 25.45 7.41
CA TRP A 50 -5.26 24.82 6.71
C TRP A 50 -5.78 23.60 7.47
N ALA A 51 -4.90 22.68 7.87
CA ALA A 51 -5.31 21.50 8.63
C ALA A 51 -6.05 21.87 9.92
N ALA A 52 -5.58 22.90 10.64
CA ALA A 52 -6.23 23.39 11.86
C ALA A 52 -7.63 23.98 11.58
N VAL A 53 -7.80 24.76 10.51
CA VAL A 53 -9.11 25.31 10.09
C VAL A 53 -10.13 24.21 9.82
N TRP A 54 -9.68 23.09 9.24
CA TRP A 54 -10.53 21.94 8.92
C TRP A 54 -10.64 20.90 10.05
N GLY A 55 -10.01 21.15 11.20
CA GLY A 55 -10.01 20.22 12.34
C GLY A 55 -9.27 18.92 12.07
N LEU A 56 -8.30 18.92 11.15
CA LEU A 56 -7.48 17.77 10.79
C LEU A 56 -6.18 17.75 11.61
N SER A 57 -5.83 16.59 12.16
CA SER A 57 -4.55 16.38 12.84
C SER A 57 -3.50 15.85 11.87
N VAL A 58 -2.38 16.55 11.73
CA VAL A 58 -1.22 16.08 10.95
C VAL A 58 -0.45 15.03 11.76
N ASN A 59 -0.19 13.85 11.17
CA ASN A 59 0.58 12.80 11.81
C ASN A 59 2.09 13.06 11.68
N LEU A 60 2.64 13.83 12.62
CA LEU A 60 4.06 14.23 12.64
C LEU A 60 5.04 13.06 12.62
N ASN A 61 4.66 11.88 13.12
CA ASN A 61 5.51 10.69 13.11
C ASN A 61 5.71 10.10 11.71
N LYS A 62 4.77 10.38 10.78
CA LYS A 62 4.86 9.97 9.38
C LYS A 62 5.45 11.07 8.48
N CYS A 63 5.56 12.30 8.98
CA CYS A 63 6.16 13.40 8.24
C CYS A 63 7.69 13.33 8.29
N SER A 64 8.33 13.47 7.15
CA SER A 64 9.80 13.47 7.04
C SER A 64 10.29 14.45 5.98
N VAL A 65 11.54 14.88 6.13
CA VAL A 65 12.24 15.72 5.16
C VAL A 65 13.14 14.82 4.34
N PHE A 66 12.93 14.80 3.02
CA PHE A 66 13.77 14.08 2.08
C PHE A 66 14.51 15.08 1.21
N HIS A 67 15.83 14.98 1.18
CA HIS A 67 16.70 15.87 0.42
C HIS A 67 17.51 15.08 -0.61
N ILE A 68 17.61 15.61 -1.82
CA ILE A 68 18.41 15.06 -2.91
C ILE A 68 19.38 16.15 -3.37
N GLY A 69 20.64 15.78 -3.55
CA GLY A 69 21.68 16.66 -4.08
C GLY A 69 22.75 17.03 -3.07
N GLU A 70 23.56 18.03 -3.43
CA GLU A 70 24.61 18.57 -2.58
C GLU A 70 24.04 19.60 -1.59
N GLY A 71 24.66 19.67 -0.42
CA GLY A 71 24.26 20.58 0.65
C GLY A 71 23.56 19.89 1.81
N ALA A 72 23.20 20.68 2.81
CA ALA A 72 22.49 20.19 3.98
C ALA A 72 20.98 20.32 3.78
N ALA A 73 20.24 19.28 4.18
CA ALA A 73 18.79 19.34 4.26
C ALA A 73 18.35 20.54 5.12
N GLY A 74 17.28 21.21 4.70
CA GLY A 74 16.66 22.25 5.51
C GLY A 74 16.05 21.67 6.79
N VAL A 75 16.08 22.44 7.88
CA VAL A 75 15.38 22.08 9.12
C VAL A 75 13.99 22.70 9.07
N TYR A 76 12.98 21.84 9.10
CA TYR A 76 11.57 22.23 9.06
C TYR A 76 10.88 21.79 10.35
N GLU A 77 9.94 22.62 10.81
CA GLU A 77 9.25 22.44 12.07
C GLU A 77 7.75 22.55 11.85
N LEU A 78 6.99 21.63 12.48
CA LEU A 78 5.54 21.58 12.47
C LEU A 78 5.05 21.49 13.92
N ASN A 79 4.24 22.46 14.35
CA ASN A 79 3.66 22.51 15.72
C ASN A 79 4.70 22.30 16.84
N GLY A 80 5.86 22.97 16.80
CA GLY A 80 6.90 22.82 17.82
C GLY A 80 7.81 21.60 17.63
N THR A 81 7.52 20.73 16.65
CA THR A 81 8.24 19.48 16.42
C THR A 81 9.07 19.57 15.14
N VAL A 82 10.38 19.36 15.27
CA VAL A 82 11.30 19.29 14.13
C VAL A 82 11.05 18.00 13.35
N LEU A 83 10.87 18.13 12.04
CA LEU A 83 10.70 16.98 11.15
C LEU A 83 11.99 16.19 10.99
N LYS A 84 11.87 14.86 10.99
CA LYS A 84 13.01 13.96 10.83
C LYS A 84 13.49 13.97 9.39
N THR A 85 14.78 14.19 9.19
CA THR A 85 15.43 13.97 7.88
C THR A 85 15.57 12.47 7.64
N CYS A 86 15.22 12.00 6.44
CA CYS A 86 15.37 10.61 6.04
C CYS A 86 16.27 10.50 4.79
N HIS A 87 16.98 9.37 4.69
CA HIS A 87 17.82 9.02 3.53
C HIS A 87 17.11 8.13 2.52
N THR A 88 15.93 7.62 2.89
CA THR A 88 15.07 6.81 2.03
C THR A 88 13.62 7.17 2.30
N ILE A 89 12.86 7.42 1.24
CA ILE A 89 11.43 7.68 1.29
C ILE A 89 10.67 6.61 0.50
N ARG A 90 9.43 6.32 0.91
CA ARG A 90 8.51 5.47 0.16
C ARG A 90 7.42 6.35 -0.43
N GLU A 91 7.43 6.52 -1.74
CA GLU A 91 6.43 7.32 -2.46
C GLU A 91 5.66 6.40 -3.41
N LEU A 92 4.32 6.35 -3.32
CA LEU A 92 3.45 5.51 -4.17
C LEU A 92 3.90 4.04 -4.27
N GLY A 93 4.46 3.50 -3.20
CA GLY A 93 4.94 2.11 -3.14
C GLY A 93 6.37 1.88 -3.64
N VAL A 94 7.08 2.92 -4.09
CA VAL A 94 8.47 2.85 -4.55
C VAL A 94 9.40 3.45 -3.50
N PHE A 95 10.48 2.73 -3.16
CA PHE A 95 11.51 3.25 -2.27
C PHE A 95 12.58 4.01 -3.08
N ILE A 96 12.86 5.24 -2.67
CA ILE A 96 13.84 6.13 -3.30
C ILE A 96 14.82 6.57 -2.24
N ASN A 97 16.12 6.41 -2.49
CA ASN A 97 17.16 6.95 -1.61
C ASN A 97 17.72 8.28 -2.12
N ASP A 98 18.40 8.99 -1.22
CA ASP A 98 19.02 10.31 -1.45
C ASP A 98 20.04 10.33 -2.61
N ASN A 99 20.59 9.16 -2.94
CA ASN A 99 21.49 8.93 -4.07
C ASN A 99 20.75 8.55 -5.37
N LEU A 100 19.42 8.62 -5.39
CA LEU A 100 18.54 8.24 -6.51
C LEU A 100 18.75 6.81 -7.01
N LYS A 101 19.25 5.93 -6.14
CA LYS A 101 19.36 4.50 -6.41
C LYS A 101 18.09 3.80 -5.92
N PHE A 102 17.69 2.79 -6.68
CA PHE A 102 16.54 1.93 -6.37
C PHE A 102 16.96 0.60 -5.74
N THR A 103 18.21 0.48 -5.27
CA THR A 103 18.76 -0.75 -4.68
C THR A 103 17.90 -1.27 -3.53
N ASP A 104 17.51 -0.37 -2.61
CA ASP A 104 16.68 -0.73 -1.46
C ASP A 104 15.29 -1.20 -1.88
N HIS A 105 14.74 -0.60 -2.94
CA HIS A 105 13.48 -1.02 -3.55
C HIS A 105 13.60 -2.42 -4.16
N PHE A 106 14.64 -2.65 -4.97
CA PHE A 106 14.89 -3.93 -5.60
C PHE A 106 15.07 -5.04 -4.57
N ASP A 107 15.87 -4.82 -3.53
CA ASP A 107 16.11 -5.81 -2.48
C ASP A 107 14.83 -6.15 -1.73
N LYS A 108 14.01 -5.15 -1.42
CA LYS A 108 12.76 -5.35 -0.68
C LYS A 108 11.72 -6.10 -1.50
N VAL A 109 11.52 -5.70 -2.75
CA VAL A 109 10.57 -6.37 -3.66
C VAL A 109 11.04 -7.78 -4.00
N THR A 110 12.34 -7.96 -4.25
CA THR A 110 12.93 -9.29 -4.52
C THR A 110 12.78 -10.21 -3.31
N LYS A 111 13.10 -9.74 -2.11
CA LYS A 111 12.92 -10.50 -0.86
C LYS A 111 11.45 -10.88 -0.64
N TYR A 112 10.53 -9.97 -0.92
CA TYR A 112 9.11 -10.26 -0.81
C TYR A 112 8.65 -11.30 -1.85
N ALA A 113 9.08 -11.16 -3.11
CA ALA A 113 8.79 -12.13 -4.17
C ALA A 113 9.33 -13.54 -3.83
N TYR A 114 10.56 -13.63 -3.30
CA TYR A 114 11.11 -14.90 -2.81
C TYR A 114 10.34 -15.45 -1.62
N ALA A 115 9.89 -14.61 -0.69
CA ALA A 115 9.06 -15.05 0.43
C ALA A 115 7.73 -15.66 -0.07
N VAL A 116 7.07 -15.02 -1.04
CA VAL A 116 5.86 -15.56 -1.67
C VAL A 116 6.15 -16.87 -2.39
N LEU A 117 7.24 -16.96 -3.15
CA LEU A 117 7.65 -18.17 -3.84
C LEU A 117 7.94 -19.32 -2.86
N TYR A 118 8.64 -19.05 -1.77
CA TYR A 118 8.91 -20.03 -0.71
C TYR A 118 7.61 -20.52 -0.08
N LEU A 119 6.64 -19.63 0.14
CA LEU A 119 5.32 -20.02 0.64
C LEU A 119 4.56 -20.93 -0.33
N ILE A 120 4.67 -20.68 -1.64
CA ILE A 120 4.11 -21.58 -2.66
C ILE A 120 4.73 -22.97 -2.51
N PHE A 121 6.06 -23.09 -2.56
CA PHE A 121 6.73 -24.39 -2.48
C PHE A 121 6.55 -25.11 -1.14
N ARG A 122 6.46 -24.37 -0.03
CA ARG A 122 6.29 -24.96 1.30
C ARG A 122 4.89 -25.54 1.53
N ASN A 123 3.86 -24.92 0.96
CA ASN A 123 2.47 -25.27 1.27
C ASN A 123 1.78 -26.08 0.18
N LEU A 124 2.32 -26.11 -1.04
CA LEU A 124 1.79 -26.94 -2.12
C LEU A 124 2.57 -28.23 -2.23
N SER A 125 1.88 -29.34 -1.97
CA SER A 125 2.44 -30.68 -2.14
C SER A 125 2.39 -31.18 -3.60
N SER A 126 1.79 -30.39 -4.51
CA SER A 126 1.67 -30.74 -5.93
C SER A 126 2.98 -30.48 -6.69
N LYS A 127 3.39 -31.46 -7.51
CA LYS A 127 4.52 -31.35 -8.45
C LYS A 127 4.08 -30.96 -9.86
N ASP A 128 2.80 -30.64 -10.07
CA ASP A 128 2.31 -30.22 -11.38
C ASP A 128 2.88 -28.85 -11.76
N THR A 129 3.76 -28.86 -12.77
CA THR A 129 4.41 -27.67 -13.31
C THR A 129 3.41 -26.62 -13.78
N ARG A 130 2.23 -27.03 -14.29
CA ARG A 130 1.22 -26.08 -14.79
C ARG A 130 0.59 -25.28 -13.66
N THR A 131 0.26 -25.93 -12.55
CA THR A 131 -0.26 -25.30 -11.34
C THR A 131 0.77 -24.38 -10.70
N LEU A 132 2.03 -24.83 -10.57
CA LEU A 132 3.11 -24.01 -10.03
C LEU A 132 3.35 -22.75 -10.88
N LEU A 133 3.33 -22.89 -12.20
CA LEU A 133 3.49 -21.75 -13.12
C LEU A 133 2.34 -20.74 -12.99
N ARG A 134 1.10 -21.22 -12.85
CA ARG A 134 -0.08 -20.36 -12.63
C ARG A 134 0.07 -19.55 -11.34
N LEU A 135 0.46 -20.21 -10.26
CA LEU A 135 0.64 -19.55 -8.96
C LEU A 135 1.80 -18.56 -8.97
N TYR A 136 2.91 -18.90 -9.61
CA TYR A 136 4.01 -17.96 -9.80
C TYR A 136 3.55 -16.69 -10.53
N LYS A 137 2.83 -16.84 -11.65
CA LYS A 137 2.32 -15.71 -12.44
C LYS A 137 1.26 -14.89 -11.70
N ALA A 138 0.43 -15.52 -10.89
CA ALA A 138 -0.64 -14.84 -10.15
C ALA A 138 -0.15 -14.16 -8.86
N LEU A 139 0.84 -14.75 -8.17
CA LEU A 139 1.22 -14.33 -6.82
C LEU A 139 2.62 -13.73 -6.72
N VAL A 140 3.57 -14.15 -7.55
CA VAL A 140 4.96 -13.67 -7.48
C VAL A 140 5.20 -12.56 -8.50
N LEU A 141 4.80 -12.78 -9.76
CA LEU A 141 5.06 -11.86 -10.86
C LEU A 141 4.47 -10.45 -10.68
N PRO A 142 3.26 -10.25 -10.11
CA PRO A 142 2.73 -8.89 -9.92
C PRO A 142 3.60 -8.05 -8.98
N ASN A 143 4.24 -8.67 -7.99
CA ASN A 143 5.15 -7.97 -7.08
C ASN A 143 6.42 -7.51 -7.79
N LEU A 144 6.93 -8.32 -8.71
CA LEU A 144 8.07 -7.96 -9.55
C LEU A 144 7.72 -6.88 -10.58
N GLY A 145 6.45 -6.76 -10.99
CA GLY A 145 6.00 -5.71 -11.90
C GLY A 145 6.23 -4.29 -11.37
N VAL A 146 6.18 -4.10 -10.05
CA VAL A 146 6.43 -2.81 -9.37
C VAL A 146 7.93 -2.41 -9.42
N LEU A 147 8.81 -3.28 -9.89
CA LEU A 147 10.22 -2.96 -10.16
C LEU A 147 10.42 -2.13 -11.43
N PHE A 148 9.40 -2.04 -12.28
CA PHE A 148 9.50 -1.45 -13.61
C PHE A 148 8.54 -0.26 -13.76
N PRO A 149 8.79 0.89 -13.10
CA PRO A 149 8.18 2.13 -13.51
C PRO A 149 8.80 2.52 -14.87
N ARG A 150 8.26 1.93 -15.95
CA ARG A 150 8.50 2.27 -17.37
C ARG A 150 9.94 2.04 -17.90
N MET A 151 10.23 0.82 -18.31
CA MET A 151 11.17 0.56 -19.44
C MET A 151 10.35 0.27 -20.70
N GLU A 152 10.06 1.32 -21.47
CA GLU A 152 9.47 1.24 -22.79
C GLU A 152 10.58 0.90 -23.81
N SER A 153 11.10 -0.33 -23.75
CA SER A 153 12.00 -0.90 -24.78
C SER A 153 12.46 -2.33 -24.45
N TYR A 154 11.53 -3.28 -24.35
CA TYR A 154 11.84 -4.63 -24.83
C TYR A 154 10.93 -4.89 -26.02
N PRO A 155 11.48 -5.24 -27.21
CA PRO A 155 10.65 -5.53 -28.35
C PRO A 155 9.75 -6.71 -27.99
N GLU A 156 8.44 -6.51 -28.10
CA GLU A 156 7.44 -7.57 -28.11
C GLU A 156 7.75 -8.52 -29.28
N LYS A 157 8.73 -9.41 -29.11
CA LYS A 157 8.89 -10.58 -29.97
C LYS A 157 8.40 -11.78 -29.19
N GLY A 158 7.08 -11.84 -29.15
CA GLY A 158 6.34 -12.98 -28.63
C GLY A 158 4.89 -12.56 -28.48
N HIS A 159 4.12 -12.67 -29.56
CA HIS A 159 2.67 -12.76 -29.44
C HIS A 159 2.34 -13.99 -28.56
N ILE A 160 2.34 -13.82 -27.24
CA ILE A 160 1.75 -14.78 -26.34
C ILE A 160 0.26 -14.53 -26.43
N LYS A 161 -0.41 -15.24 -27.33
CA LYS A 161 -1.85 -15.45 -27.21
C LYS A 161 -2.09 -16.10 -25.85
N VAL A 162 -2.50 -15.29 -24.87
CA VAL A 162 -3.05 -15.77 -23.62
C VAL A 162 -4.28 -16.59 -23.99
N ARG A 163 -4.15 -17.92 -23.97
CA ARG A 163 -5.31 -18.80 -24.10
C ARG A 163 -6.18 -18.59 -22.86
N GLU A 164 -7.43 -18.19 -23.07
CA GLU A 164 -8.50 -18.25 -22.08
C GLU A 164 -8.46 -19.63 -21.41
N GLY A 165 -8.14 -19.66 -20.12
CA GLY A 165 -7.87 -20.90 -19.41
C GLY A 165 -7.68 -20.71 -17.92
N ASN A 166 -8.81 -20.54 -17.22
CA ASN A 166 -9.02 -20.55 -15.77
C ASN A 166 -7.97 -19.79 -14.96
N TYR A 167 -8.06 -18.46 -15.04
CA TYR A 167 -7.61 -17.58 -13.97
C TYR A 167 -8.56 -17.80 -12.78
N LEU A 168 -8.02 -17.84 -11.56
CA LEU A 168 -8.86 -17.69 -10.36
C LEU A 168 -8.84 -16.19 -10.07
N ASP A 169 -9.89 -15.47 -10.49
CA ASP A 169 -10.00 -14.06 -10.14
C ASP A 169 -10.19 -13.96 -8.62
N ILE A 170 -9.40 -13.12 -7.95
CA ILE A 170 -9.55 -12.89 -6.52
C ILE A 170 -10.97 -12.42 -6.19
N ASN A 171 -11.63 -11.72 -7.12
CA ASN A 171 -13.00 -11.28 -6.97
C ASN A 171 -14.03 -12.40 -7.18
N GLU A 172 -13.66 -13.51 -7.82
CA GLU A 172 -14.53 -14.69 -7.94
C GLU A 172 -14.54 -15.53 -6.64
N CYS A 173 -13.46 -15.47 -5.85
CA CYS A 173 -13.38 -16.21 -4.60
C CYS A 173 -14.02 -15.53 -3.40
N PHE A 174 -14.38 -14.25 -3.50
CA PHE A 174 -14.88 -13.47 -2.36
C PHE A 174 -16.15 -12.71 -2.69
N VAL A 175 -17.18 -12.90 -1.87
CA VAL A 175 -18.45 -12.17 -1.97
C VAL A 175 -18.54 -11.19 -0.80
N GLU A 176 -18.71 -9.90 -1.08
CA GLU A 176 -18.98 -8.91 -0.05
C GLU A 176 -20.42 -9.04 0.44
N LEU A 177 -20.59 -9.23 1.75
CA LEU A 177 -21.91 -9.31 2.38
C LEU A 177 -22.07 -8.11 3.33
N PRO A 178 -22.76 -7.03 2.91
CA PRO A 178 -22.75 -5.74 3.62
C PRO A 178 -23.42 -5.76 5.00
N ASN A 179 -24.29 -6.75 5.24
CA ASN A 179 -25.06 -6.93 6.47
C ASN A 179 -24.50 -8.04 7.37
N PHE A 180 -23.29 -8.53 7.09
CA PHE A 180 -22.65 -9.60 7.83
C PHE A 180 -21.39 -9.09 8.55
N GLN A 181 -20.98 -9.79 9.61
CA GLN A 181 -19.76 -9.52 10.36
C GLN A 181 -19.20 -10.81 10.96
N LEU A 182 -17.92 -10.80 11.37
CA LEU A 182 -17.32 -11.92 12.08
C LEU A 182 -17.72 -11.90 13.57
N THR A 183 -18.00 -13.08 14.11
CA THR A 183 -18.12 -13.30 15.56
C THR A 183 -16.73 -13.22 16.23
N VAL A 184 -16.70 -12.98 17.54
CA VAL A 184 -15.47 -12.72 18.34
C VAL A 184 -14.40 -13.84 18.27
N ASP A 185 -14.75 -15.03 17.76
CA ASP A 185 -13.82 -16.10 17.39
C ASP A 185 -12.99 -15.74 16.12
N SER A 186 -12.06 -14.79 16.26
CA SER A 186 -11.10 -14.44 15.21
C SER A 186 -9.86 -15.35 15.28
N MET A 187 -9.53 -16.02 14.17
CA MET A 187 -8.38 -16.92 14.08
C MET A 187 -7.04 -16.16 13.99
N ALA A 188 -7.05 -15.02 13.30
CA ALA A 188 -5.87 -14.18 13.14
C ALA A 188 -6.29 -12.73 12.83
N VAL A 189 -5.47 -11.78 13.29
CA VAL A 189 -5.55 -10.37 12.90
C VAL A 189 -4.26 -10.01 12.19
N GLU A 190 -4.34 -9.63 10.92
CA GLU A 190 -3.21 -9.11 10.14
C GLU A 190 -3.31 -7.58 10.01
N SER A 191 -2.19 -6.87 10.09
CA SER A 191 -2.18 -5.44 9.78
C SER A 191 -2.15 -5.25 8.27
N VAL A 192 -3.22 -4.68 7.72
CA VAL A 192 -3.34 -4.40 6.29
C VAL A 192 -3.99 -3.05 6.07
N GLU A 193 -3.58 -2.38 5.00
CA GLU A 193 -4.08 -1.05 4.63
C GLU A 193 -5.19 -1.12 3.57
N PHE A 194 -5.15 -2.16 2.72
CA PHE A 194 -6.07 -2.30 1.59
C PHE A 194 -6.90 -3.58 1.68
N LYS A 195 -8.14 -3.49 1.16
CA LYS A 195 -9.09 -4.62 1.04
C LYS A 195 -8.43 -5.82 0.34
N ASP A 196 -7.77 -5.60 -0.78
CA ASP A 196 -7.18 -6.70 -1.56
C ASP A 196 -6.12 -7.46 -0.78
N ASP A 197 -5.37 -6.78 0.08
CA ASP A 197 -4.37 -7.43 0.93
C ASP A 197 -5.03 -8.25 2.04
N CYS A 198 -6.18 -7.81 2.55
CA CYS A 198 -7.03 -8.61 3.44
C CYS A 198 -7.55 -9.89 2.76
N LEU A 199 -8.06 -9.78 1.53
CA LEU A 199 -8.55 -10.92 0.76
C LEU A 199 -7.41 -11.89 0.41
N ARG A 200 -6.24 -11.37 0.03
CA ARG A 200 -5.04 -12.17 -0.20
C ARG A 200 -4.58 -12.87 1.08
N ALA A 201 -4.68 -12.23 2.25
CA ALA A 201 -4.34 -12.86 3.53
C ALA A 201 -5.23 -14.08 3.82
N CYS A 202 -6.55 -13.94 3.63
CA CYS A 202 -7.48 -15.06 3.78
C CYS A 202 -7.19 -16.20 2.79
N LEU A 203 -6.98 -15.86 1.51
CA LEU A 203 -6.65 -16.85 0.48
C LEU A 203 -5.32 -17.55 0.76
N ARG A 204 -4.31 -16.83 1.26
CA ARG A 204 -3.04 -17.39 1.72
C ARG A 204 -3.24 -18.34 2.89
N SER A 205 -4.09 -18.00 3.86
CA SER A 205 -4.41 -18.88 4.99
C SER A 205 -5.05 -20.19 4.50
N PHE A 206 -6.04 -20.08 3.61
CA PHE A 206 -6.71 -21.22 2.98
C PHE A 206 -5.74 -22.12 2.20
N LEU A 207 -4.89 -21.53 1.36
CA LEU A 207 -3.86 -22.27 0.60
C LEU A 207 -2.77 -22.91 1.48
N ARG A 208 -2.61 -22.43 2.72
CA ARG A 208 -1.72 -23.03 3.74
C ARG A 208 -2.39 -24.18 4.51
N GLY A 209 -3.59 -24.59 4.13
CA GLY A 209 -4.35 -25.66 4.79
C GLY A 209 -5.03 -25.24 6.08
N LYS A 210 -5.08 -23.93 6.40
CA LYS A 210 -5.87 -23.39 7.51
C LYS A 210 -7.19 -22.86 6.96
N PRO A 211 -8.35 -23.31 7.46
CA PRO A 211 -9.63 -22.85 6.92
C PRO A 211 -9.75 -21.34 7.09
N CYS A 212 -10.06 -20.62 6.01
CA CYS A 212 -10.44 -19.22 6.06
C CYS A 212 -11.73 -19.06 5.28
N ALA A 213 -12.85 -19.13 5.98
CA ALA A 213 -14.19 -19.01 5.42
C ALA A 213 -14.64 -17.55 5.31
N GLY A 214 -14.04 -16.63 6.07
CA GLY A 214 -14.39 -15.22 6.03
C GLY A 214 -13.23 -14.30 6.40
N ALA A 215 -13.27 -13.09 5.84
CA ALA A 215 -12.34 -12.00 6.14
C ALA A 215 -13.11 -10.70 6.38
N GLU A 216 -12.73 -9.95 7.41
CA GLU A 216 -13.29 -8.63 7.70
C GLU A 216 -12.18 -7.57 7.61
N HIS A 217 -12.28 -6.70 6.60
CA HIS A 217 -11.38 -5.58 6.44
C HIS A 217 -11.88 -4.39 7.26
N ARG A 218 -11.04 -3.90 8.17
CA ARG A 218 -11.29 -2.76 9.06
C ARG A 218 -10.34 -1.61 8.71
N PRO A 219 -10.74 -0.70 7.81
CA PRO A 219 -9.88 0.39 7.35
C PRO A 219 -9.45 1.33 8.49
N LYS A 220 -10.34 1.57 9.47
CA LYS A 220 -10.05 2.46 10.60
C LYS A 220 -8.93 1.94 11.49
N ASP A 221 -8.78 0.63 11.57
CA ASP A 221 -7.83 -0.04 12.45
C ASP A 221 -6.59 -0.56 11.70
N ASN A 222 -6.52 -0.35 10.38
CA ASN A 222 -5.53 -0.99 9.49
C ASN A 222 -5.41 -2.50 9.75
N ALA A 223 -6.56 -3.16 9.88
CA ALA A 223 -6.64 -4.55 10.30
C ALA A 223 -7.48 -5.39 9.33
N CYS A 224 -7.05 -6.63 9.14
CA CYS A 224 -7.82 -7.70 8.53
C CYS A 224 -8.04 -8.80 9.56
N VAL A 225 -9.28 -9.11 9.86
CA VAL A 225 -9.65 -10.19 10.76
C VAL A 225 -10.03 -11.40 9.91
N LEU A 226 -9.34 -12.53 10.13
CA LEU A 226 -9.59 -13.79 9.43
C LEU A 226 -10.37 -14.75 10.34
N SER A 227 -11.32 -15.49 9.77
CA SER A 227 -12.09 -16.51 10.50
C SER A 227 -12.24 -17.80 9.71
N GLU A 228 -12.26 -18.91 10.45
CA GLU A 228 -12.57 -20.25 9.94
C GLU A 228 -14.06 -20.44 9.69
N LYS A 229 -14.92 -19.57 10.26
CA LYS A 229 -16.38 -19.63 10.13
C LYS A 229 -16.89 -18.53 9.19
N THR A 230 -18.06 -18.75 8.61
CA THR A 230 -18.80 -17.71 7.88
C THR A 230 -19.33 -16.67 8.86
N GLY A 231 -19.50 -15.44 8.39
CA GLY A 231 -20.03 -14.35 9.21
C GLY A 231 -21.49 -14.57 9.58
N GLU A 232 -21.95 -13.84 10.59
CA GLU A 232 -23.34 -13.79 11.00
C GLU A 232 -24.00 -12.48 10.56
N ARG A 233 -25.33 -12.52 10.38
CA ARG A 233 -26.09 -11.33 10.02
C ARG A 233 -26.10 -10.36 11.20
N ARG A 234 -25.74 -9.11 10.95
CA ARG A 234 -25.75 -8.05 11.96
C ARG A 234 -27.13 -7.89 12.58
N LEU A 235 -27.14 -7.76 13.90
CA LEU A 235 -28.29 -7.26 14.63
C LEU A 235 -28.36 -5.74 14.46
N ASN A 236 -29.58 -5.18 14.39
CA ASN A 236 -29.83 -3.77 14.05
C ASN A 236 -29.15 -2.74 14.99
N ASN A 237 -28.62 -3.18 16.14
CA ASN A 237 -28.02 -2.31 17.16
C ASN A 237 -26.49 -2.34 17.19
N GLU A 238 -25.81 -3.10 16.33
CA GLU A 238 -24.34 -3.23 16.37
C GLU A 238 -23.63 -2.30 15.38
N PRO A 239 -22.55 -1.62 15.80
CA PRO A 239 -21.82 -0.68 14.95
C PRO A 239 -21.06 -1.41 13.83
N LYS A 240 -21.03 -0.80 12.64
CA LYS A 240 -20.26 -1.31 11.51
C LYS A 240 -18.75 -1.11 11.72
N THR A 241 -18.07 -2.22 12.05
CA THR A 241 -16.61 -2.29 12.29
C THR A 241 -15.78 -2.34 11.01
N GLY A 242 -16.32 -2.93 9.94
CA GLY A 242 -15.61 -3.14 8.67
C GLY A 242 -16.49 -3.68 7.55
N SER A 243 -15.86 -3.99 6.42
CA SER A 243 -16.47 -4.73 5.30
C SER A 243 -16.13 -6.21 5.41
N TYR A 244 -17.18 -7.04 5.42
CA TYR A 244 -17.06 -8.49 5.52
C TYR A 244 -17.13 -9.15 4.14
N PHE A 245 -16.24 -10.12 3.92
CA PHE A 245 -16.12 -10.90 2.70
C PHE A 245 -16.13 -12.39 3.03
N GLU A 246 -17.02 -13.13 2.38
CA GLU A 246 -17.09 -14.58 2.50
C GLU A 246 -16.23 -15.25 1.43
N ASN A 247 -15.40 -16.22 1.83
CA ASN A 247 -14.54 -16.99 0.91
C ASN A 247 -15.31 -18.17 0.32
N VAL A 248 -15.88 -18.00 -0.86
CA VAL A 248 -16.64 -19.06 -1.55
C VAL A 248 -15.72 -20.17 -2.08
N CYS A 249 -14.44 -19.87 -2.31
CA CYS A 249 -13.45 -20.87 -2.72
C CYS A 249 -13.03 -21.82 -1.59
N ALA A 250 -13.39 -21.51 -0.33
CA ALA A 250 -13.16 -22.37 0.82
C ALA A 250 -14.32 -23.33 1.13
N ARG A 251 -15.45 -23.25 0.41
CA ARG A 251 -16.56 -24.20 0.59
C ARG A 251 -16.16 -25.58 0.06
N PRO A 252 -16.45 -26.68 0.78
CA PRO A 252 -16.26 -28.01 0.22
C PRO A 252 -17.10 -28.12 -1.06
N GLN A 253 -16.47 -28.50 -2.17
CA GLN A 253 -17.20 -28.89 -3.37
C GLN A 253 -17.95 -30.17 -3.01
N GLY A 254 -19.29 -30.09 -2.99
CA GLY A 254 -20.16 -31.24 -2.79
C GLY A 254 -20.04 -32.26 -3.92
#